data_AF-A0A0F9D5A4-F1
#
_entry.id   AF-A0A0F9D5A4-F1
#
_cell.length_a   1.000
_cell.length_b   1.000
_cell.length_c   1.000
_cell.angle_alpha   90.00
_cell.angle_beta   90.00
_cell.angle_gamma   90.00
#
_symmetry.space_group_name_H-M   'P 1'
#
loop_
_entity.id
_entity.type
_entity.pdbx_description
1 polymer ?
#
loop_
_entity_poly.entity_id
_entity_poly.type
_entity_poly.pdbx_seq_one_letter_code
_entity_poly.pdbx_strand_id
1 'polypeptide(L)'
;YYAEHLIREFQIHTGAFRTTVTEYLEACERLGLDPLAVTPDFELALTEALKTARDVGLNRNTYEGVTDGHFARKIDTNQSKRLFSDFALEYLSLRCQGYEFRRADETPYAATGLGFEKSSLRNWQSSVRVFTEIVGDLPIGEYGKEEILDFNNLLQRLPANFGKSSKDKRSAREVIEQTELEEEQSIPKIIERFRKTGLPQNEIDDELAKVKRKRISSTTMKRHQTALSAIFRRALDLGAVSSNPFQGRTLTTSDIKRRQRTEQRILRIGWGDRINDLFGSEKFKAPLSDIGDPLFWAPLIAAFAGLRMEEILQLRLGDILTEDGIHHFAIQNELGTQFLKTENSVRKVPLHSALIDIGLLRLVALRQSQGMNRLFPNISRSKSKGTLSGTFSKNFAYYISSRGIKEDGLDFHALRTDFLTRLTRAGVPDHIRKGLMGHDQTDVTHANYFRAGETMLNLKGFVDRIDIN
;
A
#
# COMPACT_ATOMS: atom_id res chain seq x y z
N TYR A 1 9.47 -6.54 39.77
CA TYR A 1 10.26 -5.34 39.45
C TYR A 1 11.66 -5.63 38.91
N TYR A 2 12.66 -6.05 39.71
CA TYR A 2 14.04 -6.26 39.19
C TYR A 2 14.10 -7.32 38.08
N ALA A 3 13.46 -8.49 38.26
CA ALA A 3 13.41 -9.55 37.26
C ALA A 3 12.70 -9.12 35.96
N GLU A 4 11.59 -8.39 36.06
CA GLU A 4 10.85 -7.88 34.89
C GLU A 4 11.63 -6.79 34.15
N HIS A 5 12.35 -5.94 34.88
CA HIS A 5 13.27 -4.96 34.30
C HIS A 5 14.40 -5.67 33.54
N LEU A 6 14.98 -6.72 34.12
CA LEU A 6 16.05 -7.51 33.49
C LEU A 6 15.56 -8.24 32.23
N ILE A 7 14.35 -8.79 32.23
CA ILE A 7 13.74 -9.41 31.04
C ILE A 7 13.53 -8.37 29.93
N ARG A 8 13.04 -7.18 30.28
CA ARG A 8 12.80 -6.10 29.32
C ARG A 8 14.10 -5.56 28.73
N GLU A 9 15.11 -5.34 29.55
CA GLU A 9 16.46 -4.96 29.12
C GLU A 9 17.05 -6.04 28.20
N PHE A 10 16.98 -7.31 28.60
CA PHE A 10 17.49 -8.42 27.79
C PHE A 10 16.81 -8.50 26.41
N GLN A 11 15.50 -8.25 26.31
CA GLN A 11 14.79 -8.17 25.03
C GLN A 11 15.29 -7.03 24.13
N ILE A 12 15.54 -5.85 24.71
CA ILE A 12 16.07 -4.68 23.98
C ILE A 12 17.48 -4.98 23.47
N HIS A 13 18.35 -5.50 24.34
CA HIS A 13 19.74 -5.83 23.99
C HIS A 13 19.82 -6.98 22.98
N THR A 14 18.89 -7.96 23.03
CA THR A 14 18.81 -9.02 22.02
C THR A 14 18.46 -8.47 20.64
N GLY A 15 17.55 -7.47 20.57
CA GLY A 15 17.22 -6.78 19.33
C GLY A 15 18.38 -5.97 18.76
N ALA A 16 19.10 -5.26 19.63
CA ALA A 16 20.30 -4.50 19.27
C ALA A 16 21.43 -5.44 18.78
N PHE A 17 21.72 -6.50 19.54
CA PHE A 17 22.72 -7.52 19.20
C PHE A 17 22.45 -8.16 17.84
N ARG A 18 21.20 -8.53 17.54
CA ARG A 18 20.83 -9.09 16.23
C ARG A 18 21.11 -8.12 15.09
N THR A 19 20.85 -6.83 15.30
CA THR A 19 21.11 -5.79 14.30
C THR A 19 22.61 -5.62 14.08
N THR A 20 23.38 -5.50 15.16
CA THR A 20 24.84 -5.34 15.11
C THR A 20 25.54 -6.55 14.48
N VAL A 21 25.14 -7.78 14.82
CA VAL A 21 25.70 -8.99 14.20
C VAL A 21 25.36 -9.05 12.71
N THR A 22 24.15 -8.65 12.31
CA THR A 22 23.78 -8.59 10.89
C THR A 22 24.65 -7.59 10.13
N GLU A 23 24.83 -6.38 10.68
CA GLU A 23 25.67 -5.33 10.07
C GLU A 23 27.16 -5.74 10.02
N TYR A 24 27.65 -6.42 11.05
CA TYR A 24 29.00 -6.97 11.10
C TYR A 24 29.23 -8.03 10.01
N LEU A 25 28.32 -8.99 9.88
CA LEU A 25 28.42 -10.03 8.85
C LEU A 25 28.32 -9.45 7.43
N GLU A 26 27.45 -8.46 7.21
CA GLU A 26 27.39 -7.73 5.93
C GLU A 26 28.68 -6.96 5.64
N ALA A 27 29.35 -6.43 6.67
CA ALA A 27 30.63 -5.74 6.51
C ALA A 27 31.77 -6.72 6.17
N CYS A 28 31.85 -7.86 6.86
CA CYS A 28 32.79 -8.94 6.54
C CYS A 28 32.60 -9.45 5.11
N GLU A 29 31.35 -9.64 4.67
CA GLU A 29 31.02 -10.05 3.30
C GLU A 29 31.47 -9.01 2.26
N ARG A 30 31.23 -7.72 2.52
CA ARG A 30 31.69 -6.63 1.61
C ARG A 30 33.21 -6.54 1.51
N LEU A 31 33.92 -6.88 2.57
CA LEU A 31 35.38 -6.81 2.64
C LEU A 31 36.06 -8.14 2.28
N GLY A 32 35.30 -9.21 2.04
CA GLY A 32 35.83 -10.54 1.75
C GLY A 32 36.59 -11.17 2.93
N LEU A 33 36.20 -10.82 4.17
CA LEU A 33 36.84 -11.28 5.39
C LEU A 33 36.03 -12.41 6.04
N ASP A 34 36.73 -13.38 6.64
CA ASP A 34 36.11 -14.40 7.50
C ASP A 34 35.74 -13.78 8.86
N PRO A 35 34.44 -13.72 9.21
CA PRO A 35 33.98 -13.17 10.49
C PRO A 35 34.65 -13.82 11.72
N LEU A 36 34.93 -15.13 11.68
CA LEU A 36 35.51 -15.84 12.81
C LEU A 36 37.01 -15.56 12.95
N ALA A 37 37.70 -15.30 11.84
CA ALA A 37 39.09 -14.86 11.86
C ALA A 37 39.24 -13.40 12.32
N VAL A 38 38.28 -12.54 11.99
CA VAL A 38 38.29 -11.10 12.35
C VAL A 38 37.90 -10.88 13.81
N THR A 39 37.03 -11.72 14.38
CA THR A 39 36.61 -11.60 15.77
C THR A 39 36.50 -12.98 16.43
N PRO A 40 37.64 -13.57 16.86
CA PRO A 40 37.67 -14.91 17.47
C PRO A 40 36.83 -15.03 18.74
N ASP A 41 36.75 -13.97 19.54
CA ASP A 41 35.96 -13.93 20.77
C ASP A 41 34.44 -14.07 20.52
N PHE A 42 33.98 -13.83 19.29
CA PHE A 42 32.59 -13.99 18.90
C PHE A 42 32.15 -15.46 18.95
N GLU A 43 33.02 -16.39 18.53
CA GLU A 43 32.76 -17.83 18.56
C GLU A 43 32.66 -18.34 19.99
N LEU A 44 33.56 -17.87 20.85
CA LEU A 44 33.57 -18.21 22.27
C LEU A 44 32.29 -17.75 22.96
N ALA A 45 31.90 -16.49 22.76
CA ALA A 45 30.67 -15.93 23.33
C ALA A 45 29.40 -16.66 22.87
N LEU A 46 29.34 -17.07 21.60
CA LEU A 46 28.22 -17.84 21.06
C LEU A 46 28.14 -19.23 21.73
N THR A 47 29.28 -19.88 21.88
CA THR A 47 29.38 -21.23 22.45
C THR A 47 28.97 -21.24 23.93
N GLU A 48 29.41 -20.26 24.71
CA GLU A 48 29.05 -20.11 26.11
C GLU A 48 27.55 -19.81 26.31
N ALA A 49 26.98 -18.95 25.45
CA ALA A 49 25.55 -18.64 25.47
C ALA A 49 24.69 -19.88 25.17
N LEU A 50 25.08 -20.67 24.16
CA LEU A 50 24.40 -21.91 23.78
C LEU A 50 24.50 -22.97 24.88
N LYS A 51 25.67 -23.11 25.53
CA LYS A 51 25.86 -24.01 26.67
C LYS A 51 24.94 -23.63 27.84
N THR A 52 24.94 -22.35 28.21
CA THR A 52 24.10 -21.83 29.30
C THR A 52 22.62 -22.05 29.01
N ALA A 53 22.17 -21.84 27.77
CA ALA A 53 20.79 -22.08 27.35
C ALA A 53 20.37 -23.55 27.48
N ARG A 54 21.29 -24.49 27.19
CA ARG A 54 21.05 -25.94 27.38
C ARG A 54 20.92 -26.28 28.87
N ASP A 55 21.80 -25.76 29.70
CA ASP A 55 21.84 -26.05 31.14
C ASP A 55 20.54 -25.63 31.86
N VAL A 56 19.86 -24.58 31.38
CA VAL A 56 18.59 -24.10 31.94
C VAL A 56 17.34 -24.68 31.26
N GLY A 57 17.49 -25.70 30.42
CA GLY A 57 16.37 -26.40 29.80
C GLY A 57 15.62 -25.59 28.73
N LEU A 58 16.23 -24.55 28.15
CA LEU A 58 15.70 -23.83 26.97
C LEU A 58 15.84 -24.64 25.67
N ASN A 59 15.87 -25.97 25.75
CA ASN A 59 15.94 -26.88 24.62
C ASN A 59 14.52 -27.14 24.08
N ARG A 60 13.93 -26.14 23.41
CA ARG A 60 12.87 -26.40 22.42
C ARG A 60 13.56 -26.67 21.10
N ASN A 61 13.55 -27.93 20.64
CA ASN A 61 14.01 -28.40 19.31
C ASN A 61 14.43 -27.26 18.36
N THR A 62 15.69 -26.85 18.50
CA THR A 62 16.36 -25.92 17.59
C THR A 62 17.65 -26.59 17.19
N TYR A 63 17.69 -27.00 15.92
CA TYR A 63 18.90 -27.30 15.15
C TYR A 63 19.96 -28.14 15.87
N GLU A 64 19.84 -29.46 15.78
CA GLU A 64 21.00 -30.34 15.94
C GLU A 64 21.81 -30.37 14.64
N GLY A 65 23.04 -29.87 14.73
CA GLY A 65 24.22 -30.53 14.15
C GLY A 65 24.48 -30.32 12.67
N VAL A 66 25.16 -29.21 12.34
CA VAL A 66 26.17 -29.23 11.28
C VAL A 66 27.35 -30.07 11.79
N THR A 67 27.46 -31.29 11.29
CA THR A 67 28.77 -31.88 11.01
C THR A 67 29.09 -31.55 9.57
N ASP A 68 30.33 -31.11 9.31
CA ASP A 68 30.86 -30.79 8.00
C ASP A 68 30.26 -31.63 6.86
N GLY A 69 29.54 -30.92 6.00
CA GLY A 69 28.74 -31.46 4.93
C GLY A 69 27.64 -30.46 4.65
N HIS A 70 27.62 -29.90 3.44
CA HIS A 70 26.49 -29.14 2.93
C HIS A 70 25.20 -29.98 3.06
N PHE A 71 24.47 -29.90 4.16
CA PHE A 71 23.07 -30.31 4.21
C PHE A 71 22.26 -29.21 3.54
N ALA A 72 22.41 -29.13 2.21
CA ALA A 72 21.38 -28.57 1.37
C ALA A 72 20.06 -29.19 1.82
N ARG A 73 19.07 -28.36 2.22
CA ARG A 73 17.68 -28.85 2.33
C ARG A 73 17.45 -29.69 1.08
N LYS A 74 17.19 -30.99 1.27
CA LYS A 74 17.08 -31.92 0.14
C LYS A 74 16.01 -31.35 -0.76
N ILE A 75 16.42 -30.82 -1.92
CA ILE A 75 15.52 -30.13 -2.82
C ILE A 75 14.46 -31.14 -3.22
N ASP A 76 13.20 -30.83 -2.98
CA ASP A 76 12.11 -31.65 -3.50
C ASP A 76 12.15 -31.49 -5.02
N THR A 77 12.69 -32.51 -5.68
CA THR A 77 12.95 -32.50 -7.12
C THR A 77 11.65 -32.38 -7.92
N ASN A 78 10.51 -32.82 -7.36
CA ASN A 78 9.22 -32.66 -8.01
C ASN A 78 8.72 -31.22 -7.90
N GLN A 79 8.84 -30.59 -6.73
CA GLN A 79 8.46 -29.18 -6.56
C GLN A 79 9.38 -28.24 -7.33
N SER A 80 10.68 -28.52 -7.34
CA SER A 80 11.72 -27.72 -7.99
C SER A 80 11.57 -27.65 -9.52
N LYS A 81 11.07 -28.73 -10.14
CA LYS A 81 10.84 -28.83 -11.59
C LYS A 81 9.56 -28.15 -12.08
N ARG A 82 8.69 -27.69 -11.19
CA ARG A 82 7.45 -27.01 -11.56
C ARG A 82 7.75 -25.65 -12.16
N LEU A 83 7.06 -25.28 -13.23
CA LEU A 83 7.12 -23.93 -13.76
C LEU A 83 6.73 -22.91 -12.67
N PHE A 84 7.41 -21.77 -12.65
CA PHE A 84 7.12 -20.73 -11.67
C PHE A 84 5.71 -20.19 -11.79
N SER A 85 5.18 -20.04 -13.02
CA SER A 85 3.81 -19.58 -13.24
C SER A 85 2.78 -20.50 -12.57
N ASP A 86 2.91 -21.82 -12.74
CA ASP A 86 2.03 -22.82 -12.13
C ASP A 86 2.12 -22.81 -10.60
N PHE A 87 3.35 -22.74 -10.07
CA PHE A 87 3.58 -22.63 -8.63
C PHE A 87 2.95 -21.35 -8.06
N ALA A 88 3.12 -20.23 -8.76
CA ALA A 88 2.56 -18.95 -8.35
C ALA A 88 1.03 -18.94 -8.43
N LEU A 89 0.43 -19.59 -9.43
CA LEU A 89 -1.03 -19.73 -9.55
C LEU A 89 -1.62 -20.52 -8.38
N GLU A 90 -1.00 -21.64 -8.00
CA GLU A 90 -1.40 -22.41 -6.82
C GLU A 90 -1.27 -21.57 -5.54
N TYR A 91 -0.12 -20.91 -5.36
CA TYR A 91 0.10 -20.02 -4.23
C TYR A 91 -1.00 -18.96 -4.12
N LEU A 92 -1.33 -18.29 -5.23
CA LEU A 92 -2.36 -17.25 -5.25
C LEU A 92 -3.76 -17.82 -4.98
N SER A 93 -4.07 -19.02 -5.47
CA SER A 93 -5.32 -19.72 -5.16
C SER A 93 -5.46 -19.98 -3.66
N LEU A 94 -4.40 -20.50 -3.02
CA LEU A 94 -4.38 -20.73 -1.57
C LEU A 94 -4.48 -19.41 -0.79
N ARG A 95 -3.84 -18.33 -1.25
CA ARG A 95 -4.03 -17.00 -0.65
C ARG A 95 -5.48 -16.53 -0.73
N CYS A 96 -6.20 -16.81 -1.82
CA CYS A 96 -7.63 -16.52 -1.95
C CYS A 96 -8.52 -17.40 -1.06
N GLN A 97 -8.08 -18.61 -0.71
CA GLN A 97 -8.76 -19.47 0.26
C GLN A 97 -8.58 -18.95 1.71
N GLY A 98 -7.54 -18.16 1.96
CA GLY A 98 -7.30 -17.52 3.25
C GLY A 98 -6.04 -17.97 3.97
N TYR A 99 -5.14 -18.69 3.31
CA TYR A 99 -3.81 -18.99 3.85
C TYR A 99 -2.91 -17.74 3.81
N GLU A 100 -2.11 -17.52 4.85
CA GLU A 100 -1.07 -16.49 4.90
C GLU A 100 0.34 -17.07 4.90
N PHE A 101 0.48 -18.37 5.15
CA PHE A 101 1.73 -19.13 5.22
C PHE A 101 2.69 -18.57 6.26
N ARG A 102 2.17 -18.18 7.42
CA ARG A 102 2.98 -17.72 8.55
C ARG A 102 3.52 -18.89 9.39
N ARG A 103 2.82 -20.03 9.35
CA ARG A 103 3.14 -21.26 10.08
C ARG A 103 2.76 -22.48 9.24
N ALA A 104 3.36 -23.63 9.53
CA ALA A 104 3.13 -24.87 8.78
C ALA A 104 1.73 -25.47 9.02
N ASP A 105 1.18 -25.26 10.22
CA ASP A 105 -0.09 -25.77 10.73
C ASP A 105 -1.25 -24.78 10.57
N GLU A 106 -1.09 -23.78 9.71
CA GLU A 106 -2.08 -22.73 9.49
C GLU A 106 -3.35 -23.27 8.79
N THR A 107 -4.52 -22.96 9.36
CA THR A 107 -5.82 -23.18 8.72
C THR A 107 -6.30 -21.92 8.00
N PRO A 108 -6.94 -22.03 6.83
CA PRO A 108 -7.35 -20.86 6.06
C PRO A 108 -8.47 -20.09 6.75
N TYR A 109 -8.39 -18.76 6.73
CA TYR A 109 -9.50 -17.90 7.16
C TYR A 109 -10.14 -17.19 5.96
N ALA A 110 -11.38 -17.58 5.62
CA ALA A 110 -12.06 -17.15 4.39
C ALA A 110 -12.14 -15.62 4.24
N ALA A 111 -12.31 -14.86 5.33
CA ALA A 111 -12.34 -13.40 5.26
C ALA A 111 -10.99 -12.79 4.85
N THR A 112 -9.87 -13.36 5.30
CA THR A 112 -8.52 -12.99 4.83
C THR A 112 -8.38 -13.25 3.33
N GLY A 113 -8.90 -14.39 2.86
CA GLY A 113 -8.91 -14.76 1.45
C GLY A 113 -9.68 -13.78 0.56
N LEU A 114 -10.92 -13.46 0.93
CA LEU A 114 -11.73 -12.44 0.27
C LEU A 114 -11.08 -11.05 0.29
N GLY A 115 -10.40 -10.71 1.39
CA GLY A 115 -9.62 -9.48 1.51
C GLY A 115 -8.45 -9.43 0.53
N PHE A 116 -7.70 -10.52 0.41
CA PHE A 116 -6.60 -10.66 -0.54
C PHE A 116 -7.08 -10.57 -2.00
N GLU A 117 -8.17 -11.28 -2.33
CA GLU A 117 -8.77 -11.28 -3.67
C GLU A 117 -9.13 -9.86 -4.14
N LYS A 118 -9.82 -9.10 -3.28
CA LYS A 118 -10.27 -7.74 -3.59
C LYS A 118 -9.13 -6.72 -3.67
N SER A 119 -8.11 -6.85 -2.82
CA SER A 119 -7.10 -5.80 -2.63
C SER A 119 -5.77 -6.06 -3.37
N SER A 120 -5.36 -7.32 -3.46
CA SER A 120 -3.98 -7.69 -3.74
C SER A 120 -3.82 -8.63 -4.93
N LEU A 121 -4.75 -9.56 -5.15
CA LEU A 121 -4.64 -10.62 -6.15
C LEU A 121 -4.23 -10.10 -7.54
N ARG A 122 -4.96 -9.11 -8.09
CA ARG A 122 -4.64 -8.56 -9.43
C ARG A 122 -3.24 -7.95 -9.51
N ASN A 123 -2.75 -7.34 -8.43
CA ASN A 123 -1.40 -6.77 -8.38
C ASN A 123 -0.34 -7.88 -8.36
N TRP A 124 -0.60 -8.98 -7.64
CA TRP A 124 0.30 -10.12 -7.56
C TRP A 124 0.32 -10.90 -8.88
N GLN A 125 -0.84 -11.14 -9.50
CA GLN A 125 -0.95 -11.70 -10.85
C GLN A 125 -0.16 -10.87 -11.87
N SER A 126 -0.27 -9.54 -11.80
CA SER A 126 0.55 -8.67 -12.65
C SER A 126 2.04 -8.76 -12.34
N SER A 127 2.43 -9.13 -11.12
CA SER A 127 3.84 -9.30 -10.74
C SER A 127 4.40 -10.60 -11.27
N VAL A 128 3.64 -11.69 -11.17
CA VAL A 128 3.96 -12.98 -11.78
C VAL A 128 4.13 -12.81 -13.30
N ARG A 129 3.15 -12.18 -13.97
CA ARG A 129 3.20 -11.96 -15.42
C ARG A 129 4.41 -11.14 -15.85
N VAL A 130 4.66 -9.99 -15.20
CA VAL A 130 5.81 -9.14 -15.54
C VAL A 130 7.13 -9.87 -15.29
N PHE A 131 7.21 -10.67 -14.24
CA PHE A 131 8.40 -11.48 -13.97
C PHE A 131 8.64 -12.50 -15.07
N THR A 132 7.64 -13.31 -15.42
CA THR A 132 7.77 -14.34 -16.48
C THR A 132 8.02 -13.74 -17.87
N GLU A 133 7.46 -12.56 -18.18
CA GLU A 133 7.75 -11.85 -19.43
C GLU A 133 9.18 -11.31 -19.51
N ILE A 134 9.82 -11.03 -18.36
CA ILE A 134 11.18 -10.50 -18.31
C ILE A 134 12.21 -11.62 -18.25
N VAL A 135 12.09 -12.57 -17.33
CA VAL A 135 13.13 -13.59 -17.10
C VAL A 135 12.79 -14.96 -17.69
N GLY A 136 11.61 -15.08 -18.32
CA GLY A 136 11.07 -16.37 -18.76
C GLY A 136 10.33 -17.11 -17.65
N ASP A 137 9.53 -18.10 -18.03
CA ASP A 137 8.87 -19.03 -17.11
C ASP A 137 9.68 -20.32 -17.03
N LEU A 138 10.58 -20.36 -16.06
CA LEU A 138 11.51 -21.45 -15.82
C LEU A 138 10.98 -22.34 -14.69
N PRO A 139 11.49 -23.57 -14.55
CA PRO A 139 11.34 -24.34 -13.33
C PRO A 139 11.74 -23.51 -12.10
N ILE A 140 10.95 -23.57 -11.04
CA ILE A 140 11.13 -22.67 -9.88
C ILE A 140 12.50 -22.85 -9.20
N GLY A 141 13.08 -24.04 -9.30
CA GLY A 141 14.43 -24.37 -8.83
C GLY A 141 15.58 -23.72 -9.60
N GLU A 142 15.34 -23.29 -10.84
CA GLU A 142 16.37 -22.71 -11.70
C GLU A 142 16.58 -21.22 -11.48
N TYR A 143 15.65 -20.54 -10.79
CA TYR A 143 15.82 -19.12 -10.47
C TYR A 143 16.88 -18.93 -9.39
N GLY A 144 17.99 -18.31 -9.79
CA GLY A 144 19.08 -17.92 -8.93
C GLY A 144 19.19 -16.41 -8.76
N LYS A 145 20.38 -15.98 -8.36
CA LYS A 145 20.71 -14.55 -8.19
C LYS A 145 20.63 -13.78 -9.51
N GLU A 146 21.13 -14.37 -10.60
CA GLU A 146 21.30 -13.70 -11.89
C GLU A 146 19.96 -13.29 -12.50
N GLU A 147 18.96 -14.17 -12.47
CA GLU A 147 17.62 -13.88 -12.98
C GLU A 147 16.96 -12.74 -12.18
N ILE A 148 17.16 -12.70 -10.85
CA ILE A 148 16.61 -11.61 -10.02
C ILE A 148 17.31 -10.28 -10.29
N LEU A 149 18.61 -10.30 -10.59
CA LEU A 149 19.34 -9.11 -11.00
C LEU A 149 18.85 -8.61 -12.37
N ASP A 150 18.70 -9.50 -13.36
CA ASP A 150 18.13 -9.14 -14.68
C ASP A 150 16.73 -8.55 -14.53
N PHE A 151 15.87 -9.22 -13.76
CA PHE A 151 14.53 -8.73 -13.44
C PHE A 151 14.56 -7.32 -12.85
N ASN A 152 15.36 -7.09 -11.80
CA ASN A 152 15.43 -5.79 -11.15
C ASN A 152 15.99 -4.69 -12.07
N ASN A 153 16.96 -5.02 -12.92
CA ASN A 153 17.57 -4.11 -13.88
C ASN A 153 16.61 -3.69 -14.99
N LEU A 154 15.78 -4.63 -15.49
CA LEU A 154 14.77 -4.34 -16.51
C LEU A 154 13.51 -3.70 -15.90
N LEU A 155 13.12 -4.10 -14.69
CA LEU A 155 11.94 -3.57 -14.00
C LEU A 155 12.01 -2.04 -13.83
N GLN A 156 13.18 -1.47 -13.55
CA GLN A 156 13.35 -0.02 -13.44
C GLN A 156 13.28 0.72 -14.78
N ARG A 157 13.48 0.03 -15.90
CA ARG A 157 13.38 0.57 -17.26
C ARG A 157 11.96 0.46 -17.82
N LEU A 158 11.05 -0.22 -17.12
CA LEU A 158 9.68 -0.43 -17.56
C LEU A 158 8.85 0.88 -17.56
N PRO A 159 8.20 1.24 -18.68
CA PRO A 159 7.34 2.43 -18.74
C PRO A 159 6.13 2.38 -17.80
N ALA A 160 5.75 3.52 -17.23
CA ALA A 160 4.68 3.64 -16.24
C ALA A 160 3.26 3.32 -16.79
N ASN A 161 3.09 3.29 -18.11
CA ASN A 161 1.85 2.95 -18.79
C ASN A 161 1.76 1.47 -19.20
N PHE A 162 2.81 0.67 -18.96
CA PHE A 162 2.82 -0.75 -19.26
C PHE A 162 1.61 -1.47 -18.63
N GLY A 163 0.95 -2.34 -19.40
CA GLY A 163 -0.21 -3.12 -18.97
C GLY A 163 -1.49 -2.32 -18.66
N LYS A 164 -1.54 -1.01 -18.95
CA LYS A 164 -2.74 -0.17 -18.75
C LYS A 164 -3.71 -0.19 -19.93
N SER A 165 -3.24 -0.55 -21.13
CA SER A 165 -4.07 -0.69 -22.33
C SER A 165 -4.34 -2.17 -22.60
N SER A 166 -5.59 -2.56 -22.79
CA SER A 166 -5.93 -3.94 -23.22
C SER A 166 -5.48 -4.24 -24.65
N LYS A 167 -5.22 -3.20 -25.45
CA LYS A 167 -4.80 -3.31 -26.86
C LYS A 167 -3.31 -3.58 -27.02
N ASP A 168 -2.49 -3.20 -26.04
CA ASP A 168 -1.05 -3.47 -26.09
C ASP A 168 -0.80 -4.90 -25.60
N LYS A 169 -0.26 -5.75 -26.48
CA LYS A 169 0.00 -7.18 -26.22
C LYS A 169 1.48 -7.51 -26.15
N ARG A 170 2.35 -6.52 -26.34
CA ARG A 170 3.79 -6.67 -26.26
C ARG A 170 4.23 -7.07 -24.85
N SER A 171 5.26 -7.88 -24.78
CA SER A 171 5.95 -8.25 -23.55
C SER A 171 6.62 -7.04 -22.89
N ALA A 172 6.92 -7.16 -21.60
CA ALA A 172 7.70 -6.16 -20.87
C ALA A 172 9.02 -5.80 -21.58
N ARG A 173 9.76 -6.79 -22.12
CA ARG A 173 11.02 -6.57 -22.85
C ARG A 173 10.83 -5.75 -24.13
N GLU A 174 9.90 -6.16 -24.98
CA GLU A 174 9.60 -5.42 -26.23
C GLU A 174 9.17 -3.98 -25.96
N VAL A 175 8.40 -3.73 -24.89
CA VAL A 175 7.99 -2.37 -24.53
C VAL A 175 9.16 -1.53 -24.02
N ILE A 176 10.09 -2.11 -23.28
CA ILE A 176 11.32 -1.43 -22.84
C ILE A 176 12.17 -1.06 -24.05
N GLU A 177 12.49 -2.04 -24.89
CA GLU A 177 13.34 -1.86 -26.08
C GLU A 177 12.75 -0.80 -27.02
N GLN A 178 11.46 -0.87 -27.32
CA GLN A 178 10.80 0.10 -28.18
C GLN A 178 10.80 1.51 -27.57
N THR A 179 10.60 1.63 -26.25
CA THR A 179 10.60 2.94 -25.58
C THR A 179 11.98 3.57 -25.63
N GLU A 180 13.02 2.78 -25.42
CA GLU A 180 14.40 3.27 -25.44
C GLU A 180 14.86 3.61 -26.84
N LEU A 181 14.48 2.81 -27.84
CA LEU A 181 14.73 3.12 -29.25
C LEU A 181 14.05 4.43 -29.67
N GLU A 182 12.80 4.64 -29.26
CA GLU A 182 12.09 5.91 -29.48
C GLU A 182 12.80 7.10 -28.82
N GLU A 183 13.28 6.93 -27.59
CA GLU A 183 14.03 7.94 -26.85
C GLU A 183 15.38 8.24 -27.50
N GLU A 184 16.14 7.21 -27.89
CA GLU A 184 17.44 7.33 -28.57
C GLU A 184 17.33 8.06 -29.91
N GLN A 185 16.25 7.83 -30.66
CA GLN A 185 16.02 8.49 -31.95
C GLN A 185 15.47 9.92 -31.83
N SER A 186 14.67 10.20 -30.80
CA SER A 186 13.96 11.48 -30.66
C SER A 186 14.74 12.51 -29.84
N ILE A 187 15.39 12.10 -28.75
CA ILE A 187 16.09 13.01 -27.83
C ILE A 187 17.18 13.83 -28.53
N PRO A 188 18.07 13.25 -29.36
CA PRO A 188 19.11 14.03 -30.05
C PRO A 188 18.54 15.12 -30.96
N LYS A 189 17.44 14.82 -31.67
CA LYS A 189 16.75 15.78 -32.54
C LYS A 189 16.14 16.93 -31.73
N ILE A 190 15.63 16.64 -30.55
CA ILE A 190 15.08 17.63 -29.62
C ILE A 190 16.19 18.52 -29.06
N ILE A 191 17.33 17.93 -28.65
CA ILE A 191 18.52 18.68 -28.21
C ILE A 191 18.99 19.65 -29.29
N GLU A 192 19.14 19.16 -30.52
CA GLU A 192 19.59 19.98 -31.64
C GLU A 192 18.62 21.14 -31.90
N ARG A 193 17.31 20.88 -31.86
CA ARG A 193 16.27 21.91 -32.01
C ARG A 193 16.39 22.97 -30.92
N PHE A 194 16.54 22.59 -29.65
CA PHE A 194 16.63 23.55 -28.56
C PHE A 194 17.93 24.36 -28.56
N ARG A 195 19.05 23.74 -28.98
CA ARG A 195 20.31 24.46 -29.19
C ARG A 195 20.19 25.52 -30.29
N LYS A 196 19.51 25.20 -31.40
CA LYS A 196 19.26 26.17 -32.50
C LYS A 196 18.40 27.35 -32.07
N THR A 197 17.49 27.16 -31.12
CA THR A 197 16.68 28.24 -30.53
C THR A 197 17.43 29.04 -29.46
N GLY A 198 18.69 28.72 -29.17
CA GLY A 198 19.53 29.44 -28.20
C GLY A 198 19.20 29.14 -26.74
N LEU A 199 18.52 28.03 -26.42
CA LEU A 199 18.21 27.68 -25.04
C LEU A 199 19.50 27.33 -24.27
N PRO A 200 19.67 27.83 -23.03
CA PRO A 200 20.72 27.39 -22.12
C PRO A 200 20.67 25.88 -21.84
N GLN A 201 21.81 25.25 -21.55
CA GLN A 201 21.92 23.79 -21.38
C GLN A 201 21.05 23.25 -20.23
N ASN A 202 20.91 23.98 -19.12
CA ASN A 202 20.04 23.60 -18.01
C ASN A 202 18.55 23.55 -18.40
N GLU A 203 18.08 24.51 -19.21
CA GLU A 203 16.70 24.52 -19.72
C GLU A 203 16.48 23.36 -20.69
N ILE A 204 17.49 23.02 -21.50
CA ILE A 204 17.45 21.82 -22.35
C ILE A 204 17.27 20.57 -21.50
N ASP A 205 18.04 20.42 -20.42
CA ASP A 205 17.97 19.26 -19.54
C ASP A 205 16.59 19.12 -18.87
N ASP A 206 15.99 20.24 -18.46
CA ASP A 206 14.63 20.28 -17.89
C ASP A 206 13.54 19.90 -18.92
N GLU A 207 13.63 20.43 -20.14
CA GLU A 207 12.70 20.07 -21.22
C GLU A 207 12.84 18.59 -21.63
N LEU A 208 14.08 18.07 -21.68
CA LEU A 208 14.31 16.64 -21.93
C LEU A 208 13.72 15.75 -20.85
N ALA A 209 13.80 16.17 -19.57
CA ALA A 209 13.20 15.43 -18.47
C ALA A 209 11.67 15.32 -18.62
N LYS A 210 11.00 16.32 -19.21
CA LYS A 210 9.56 16.31 -19.50
C LYS A 210 9.19 15.39 -20.66
N VAL A 211 10.06 15.27 -21.66
CA VAL A 211 9.83 14.43 -22.86
C VAL A 211 10.07 12.94 -22.59
N LYS A 212 11.07 12.61 -21.76
CA LYS A 212 11.39 11.21 -21.43
C LYS A 212 10.17 10.48 -20.91
N ARG A 213 9.95 9.24 -21.37
CA ARG A 213 8.81 8.45 -20.91
C ARG A 213 8.98 8.12 -19.44
N LYS A 214 7.97 8.45 -18.64
CA LYS A 214 7.98 8.14 -17.21
C LYS A 214 8.06 6.63 -16.98
N ARG A 215 9.05 6.17 -16.20
CA ARG A 215 9.19 4.77 -15.77
C ARG A 215 8.32 4.48 -14.55
N ILE A 216 8.10 3.20 -14.24
CA ILE A 216 7.36 2.81 -13.03
C ILE A 216 8.02 3.37 -11.77
N SER A 217 7.22 3.70 -10.76
CA SER A 217 7.77 4.27 -9.51
C SER A 217 8.51 3.24 -8.67
N SER A 218 9.44 3.70 -7.85
CA SER A 218 10.12 2.89 -6.81
C SER A 218 9.14 2.11 -5.91
N THR A 219 7.98 2.70 -5.58
CA THR A 219 6.91 2.02 -4.83
C THR A 219 6.27 0.87 -5.63
N THR A 220 6.10 1.06 -6.95
CA THR A 220 5.58 0.02 -7.85
C THR A 220 6.59 -1.13 -7.96
N MET A 221 7.88 -0.81 -8.11
CA MET A 221 8.96 -1.81 -8.10
C MET A 221 8.95 -2.65 -6.81
N LYS A 222 8.91 -1.99 -5.64
CA LYS A 222 8.86 -2.69 -4.35
C LYS A 222 7.66 -3.62 -4.23
N ARG A 223 6.50 -3.23 -4.76
CA ARG A 223 5.30 -4.07 -4.77
C ARG A 223 5.52 -5.37 -5.55
N HIS A 224 6.13 -5.29 -6.74
CA HIS A 224 6.48 -6.47 -7.53
C HIS A 224 7.44 -7.39 -6.77
N GLN A 225 8.55 -6.83 -6.25
CA GLN A 225 9.54 -7.57 -5.47
C GLN A 225 8.94 -8.22 -4.21
N THR A 226 8.01 -7.55 -3.54
CA THR A 226 7.36 -8.07 -2.31
C THR A 226 6.48 -9.28 -2.62
N ALA A 227 5.69 -9.23 -3.70
CA ALA A 227 4.87 -10.35 -4.13
C ALA A 227 5.72 -11.57 -4.51
N LEU A 228 6.75 -11.35 -5.35
CA LEU A 228 7.63 -12.41 -5.82
C LEU A 228 8.46 -13.02 -4.69
N SER A 229 9.04 -12.19 -3.81
CA SER A 229 9.77 -12.67 -2.64
C SER A 229 8.90 -13.52 -1.71
N ALA A 230 7.61 -13.22 -1.57
CA ALA A 230 6.69 -14.04 -0.77
C ALA A 230 6.39 -15.40 -1.44
N ILE A 231 6.23 -15.44 -2.76
CA ILE A 231 6.05 -16.70 -3.52
C ILE A 231 7.30 -17.57 -3.37
N PHE A 232 8.49 -17.01 -3.56
CA PHE A 232 9.76 -17.75 -3.38
C PHE A 232 10.03 -18.14 -1.93
N ARG A 233 9.51 -17.40 -0.94
CA ARG A 233 9.54 -17.83 0.46
C ARG A 233 8.72 -19.12 0.63
N ARG A 234 7.52 -19.19 0.04
CA ARG A 234 6.74 -20.43 0.07
C ARG A 234 7.44 -21.57 -0.66
N ALA A 235 8.11 -21.29 -1.78
CA ALA A 235 8.92 -22.27 -2.49
C ALA A 235 10.05 -22.84 -1.60
N LEU A 236 10.70 -21.97 -0.82
CA LEU A 236 11.72 -22.37 0.15
C LEU A 236 11.13 -23.23 1.29
N ASP A 237 9.95 -22.89 1.79
CA ASP A 237 9.26 -23.65 2.85
C ASP A 237 8.87 -25.06 2.37
N LEU A 238 8.57 -25.21 1.08
CA LEU A 238 8.26 -26.50 0.44
C LEU A 238 9.50 -27.23 -0.08
N GLY A 239 10.70 -26.68 0.11
CA GLY A 239 11.95 -27.28 -0.38
C GLY A 239 12.11 -27.27 -1.90
N ALA A 240 11.34 -26.46 -2.63
CA ALA A 240 11.44 -26.32 -4.09
C ALA A 240 12.71 -25.56 -4.51
N VAL A 241 13.21 -24.69 -3.64
CA VAL A 241 14.45 -23.92 -3.77
C VAL A 241 15.29 -24.05 -2.50
N SER A 242 16.61 -23.95 -2.63
CA SER A 242 17.55 -23.99 -1.49
C SER A 242 17.63 -22.67 -0.72
N SER A 243 17.31 -21.55 -1.37
CA SER A 243 17.27 -20.21 -0.78
C SER A 243 16.23 -19.34 -1.49
N ASN A 244 15.85 -18.21 -0.89
CA ASN A 244 14.96 -17.26 -1.56
C ASN A 244 15.81 -16.30 -2.41
N PRO A 245 15.71 -16.34 -3.76
CA PRO A 245 16.60 -15.55 -4.62
C PRO A 245 16.34 -14.03 -4.50
N PHE A 246 15.19 -13.60 -3.99
CA PHE A 246 14.91 -12.19 -3.69
C PHE A 246 15.50 -11.68 -2.37
N GLN A 247 16.02 -12.56 -1.50
CA GLN A 247 16.63 -12.15 -0.24
C GLN A 247 17.82 -11.21 -0.50
N GLY A 248 17.85 -10.05 0.17
CA GLY A 248 18.86 -9.01 -0.05
C GLY A 248 18.76 -8.25 -1.39
N ARG A 249 17.80 -8.57 -2.26
CA ARG A 249 17.67 -8.02 -3.62
C ARG A 249 16.35 -7.30 -3.85
N THR A 250 15.69 -6.86 -2.77
CA THR A 250 14.50 -6.01 -2.85
C THR A 250 14.83 -4.61 -2.36
N LEU A 251 14.16 -3.59 -2.91
CA LEU A 251 14.33 -2.22 -2.47
C LEU A 251 14.00 -2.10 -0.97
N THR A 252 14.89 -1.52 -0.21
CA THR A 252 14.62 -1.18 1.20
C THR A 252 13.80 0.11 1.29
N THR A 253 13.31 0.42 2.49
CA THR A 253 12.62 1.69 2.74
C THR A 253 13.55 2.89 2.50
N SER A 254 14.83 2.77 2.82
CA SER A 254 15.84 3.82 2.55
C SER A 254 16.10 3.95 1.05
N ASP A 255 16.16 2.85 0.29
CA ASP A 255 16.29 2.91 -1.18
C ASP A 255 15.14 3.66 -1.83
N ILE A 256 13.91 3.37 -1.41
CA ILE A 256 12.71 4.05 -1.91
C ILE A 256 12.80 5.54 -1.59
N LYS A 257 13.10 5.91 -0.34
CA LYS A 257 13.25 7.32 0.06
C LYS A 257 14.33 8.04 -0.75
N ARG A 258 15.47 7.39 -1.00
CA ARG A 258 16.57 7.95 -1.81
C ARG A 258 16.13 8.20 -3.26
N ARG A 259 15.52 7.21 -3.90
CA ARG A 259 14.99 7.34 -5.29
C ARG A 259 13.88 8.39 -5.38
N GLN A 260 13.02 8.48 -4.37
CA GLN A 260 11.95 9.48 -4.32
C GLN A 260 12.45 10.93 -4.22
N ARG A 261 13.69 11.19 -3.77
CA ARG A 261 14.26 12.55 -3.76
C ARG A 261 14.57 13.06 -5.16
N THR A 262 14.83 12.15 -6.10
CA THR A 262 15.20 12.47 -7.49
C THR A 262 14.02 12.34 -8.46
N GLU A 263 12.89 11.76 -8.03
CA GLU A 263 11.68 11.62 -8.84
C GLU A 263 10.83 12.91 -8.75
N GLN A 264 10.42 13.49 -9.89
CA GLN A 264 9.35 14.48 -9.92
C GLN A 264 8.06 13.86 -9.38
N ARG A 265 7.68 14.29 -8.18
CA ARG A 265 6.51 13.79 -7.47
C ARG A 265 5.39 14.81 -7.55
N ILE A 266 4.31 14.42 -8.20
CA ILE A 266 3.02 15.07 -7.98
C ILE A 266 2.56 14.65 -6.58
N LEU A 267 2.76 15.54 -5.62
CA LEU A 267 2.23 15.39 -4.28
C LEU A 267 0.72 15.48 -4.34
N ARG A 268 0.02 14.51 -3.74
CA ARG A 268 -1.40 14.73 -3.42
C ARG A 268 -1.44 15.82 -2.34
N ILE A 269 -1.73 17.03 -2.76
CA ILE A 269 -2.03 18.16 -1.88
C ILE A 269 -3.52 18.14 -1.53
N GLY A 270 -3.90 18.72 -0.40
CA GLY A 270 -5.32 19.00 -0.13
C GLY A 270 -5.86 19.96 -1.20
N TRP A 271 -7.18 19.98 -1.37
CA TRP A 271 -7.84 20.86 -2.33
C TRP A 271 -7.64 22.34 -2.03
N GLY A 272 -7.42 22.73 -0.76
CA GLY A 272 -7.26 24.14 -0.39
C GLY A 272 -8.41 24.98 -0.94
N ASP A 273 -8.09 26.12 -1.54
CA ASP A 273 -9.10 27.04 -2.09
C ASP A 273 -9.74 26.53 -3.39
N ARG A 274 -9.10 25.59 -4.09
CA ARG A 274 -9.65 24.95 -5.32
C ARG A 274 -10.93 24.16 -5.04
N ILE A 275 -11.20 23.84 -3.77
CA ILE A 275 -12.47 23.23 -3.38
C ILE A 275 -13.66 24.13 -3.75
N ASN A 276 -13.45 25.45 -3.80
CA ASN A 276 -14.47 26.43 -4.17
C ASN A 276 -14.80 26.38 -5.67
N ASP A 277 -13.89 25.94 -6.53
CA ASP A 277 -14.20 25.67 -7.94
C ASP A 277 -15.08 24.43 -8.07
N LEU A 278 -14.82 23.40 -7.25
CA LEU A 278 -15.63 22.18 -7.21
C LEU A 278 -17.04 22.48 -6.69
N PHE A 279 -17.16 23.03 -5.48
CA PHE A 279 -18.47 23.35 -4.89
C PHE A 279 -19.12 24.58 -5.54
N GLY A 280 -18.34 25.35 -6.31
CA GLY A 280 -18.82 26.45 -7.13
C GLY A 280 -19.47 26.02 -8.44
N SER A 281 -19.28 24.76 -8.85
CA SER A 281 -19.77 24.22 -10.13
C SER A 281 -21.27 23.93 -10.13
N GLU A 282 -21.83 23.72 -11.32
CA GLU A 282 -23.26 23.54 -11.54
C GLU A 282 -23.83 22.35 -10.78
N LYS A 283 -23.02 21.31 -10.53
CA LYS A 283 -23.45 20.14 -9.75
C LYS A 283 -23.86 20.49 -8.32
N PHE A 284 -23.28 21.56 -7.76
CA PHE A 284 -23.49 21.94 -6.36
C PHE A 284 -24.39 23.17 -6.20
N LYS A 285 -24.59 23.95 -7.28
CA LYS A 285 -25.43 25.16 -7.28
C LYS A 285 -26.78 24.99 -7.93
N ALA A 286 -26.92 24.09 -8.92
CA ALA A 286 -28.17 23.88 -9.61
C ALA A 286 -29.03 22.82 -8.89
N PRO A 287 -30.36 22.85 -9.08
CA PRO A 287 -31.23 21.76 -8.63
C PRO A 287 -30.73 20.40 -9.14
N LEU A 288 -30.64 19.42 -8.24
CA LEU A 288 -30.20 18.08 -8.58
C LEU A 288 -31.33 17.31 -9.28
N SER A 289 -31.01 16.63 -10.38
CA SER A 289 -31.93 15.69 -11.04
C SER A 289 -32.17 14.44 -10.20
N ASP A 290 -31.18 14.00 -9.42
CA ASP A 290 -31.31 13.01 -8.35
C ASP A 290 -30.83 13.65 -7.04
N ILE A 291 -31.76 13.84 -6.09
CA ILE A 291 -31.47 14.43 -4.77
C ILE A 291 -30.40 13.61 -4.03
N GLY A 292 -30.23 12.32 -4.32
CA GLY A 292 -29.20 11.47 -3.73
C GLY A 292 -28.01 11.20 -4.64
N ASP A 293 -27.71 12.06 -5.60
CA ASP A 293 -26.60 11.86 -6.54
C ASP A 293 -25.25 11.72 -5.80
N PRO A 294 -24.53 10.60 -5.97
CA PRO A 294 -23.23 10.39 -5.33
C PRO A 294 -22.17 11.44 -5.72
N LEU A 295 -22.23 12.03 -6.92
CA LEU A 295 -21.28 13.07 -7.35
C LEU A 295 -21.46 14.39 -6.59
N PHE A 296 -22.63 14.61 -6.00
CA PHE A 296 -22.87 15.73 -5.09
C PHE A 296 -22.45 15.35 -3.65
N TRP A 297 -23.01 14.27 -3.12
CA TRP A 297 -22.84 13.93 -1.70
C TRP A 297 -21.45 13.39 -1.34
N ALA A 298 -20.85 12.57 -2.20
CA ALA A 298 -19.59 11.92 -1.82
C ALA A 298 -18.43 12.92 -1.66
N PRO A 299 -18.27 13.94 -2.53
CA PRO A 299 -17.27 14.98 -2.30
C PRO A 299 -17.51 15.78 -1.01
N LEU A 300 -18.76 16.14 -0.69
CA LEU A 300 -19.10 16.84 0.56
C LEU A 300 -18.74 16.01 1.79
N ILE A 301 -19.13 14.74 1.81
CA ILE A 301 -18.81 13.84 2.93
C ILE A 301 -17.29 13.64 3.04
N ALA A 302 -16.56 13.53 1.92
CA ALA A 302 -15.11 13.42 1.95
C ALA A 302 -14.44 14.70 2.50
N ALA A 303 -14.95 15.88 2.16
CA ALA A 303 -14.41 17.16 2.60
C ALA A 303 -14.69 17.45 4.08
N PHE A 304 -15.88 17.08 4.58
CA PHE A 304 -16.34 17.43 5.94
C PHE A 304 -16.22 16.29 6.97
N ALA A 305 -15.98 15.05 6.54
CA ALA A 305 -15.83 13.91 7.44
C ALA A 305 -14.58 13.06 7.12
N GLY A 306 -13.87 13.36 6.03
CA GLY A 306 -12.61 12.71 5.72
C GLY A 306 -12.74 11.22 5.40
N LEU A 307 -13.93 10.68 5.11
CA LEU A 307 -14.11 9.26 4.82
C LEU A 307 -13.42 8.85 3.51
N ARG A 308 -13.02 7.57 3.40
CA ARG A 308 -12.52 7.02 2.14
C ARG A 308 -13.69 6.86 1.16
N MET A 309 -13.42 7.00 -0.14
CA MET A 309 -14.44 6.90 -1.19
C MET A 309 -15.30 5.62 -1.07
N GLU A 310 -14.69 4.45 -0.86
CA GLU A 310 -15.45 3.20 -0.71
C GLU A 310 -16.31 3.22 0.57
N GLU A 311 -15.81 3.79 1.68
CA GLU A 311 -16.55 3.93 2.94
C GLU A 311 -17.82 4.78 2.72
N ILE A 312 -17.71 5.89 1.99
CA ILE A 312 -18.84 6.77 1.67
C ILE A 312 -19.87 6.06 0.78
N LEU A 313 -19.40 5.45 -0.32
CA LEU A 313 -20.29 4.86 -1.32
C LEU A 313 -21.03 3.62 -0.79
N GLN A 314 -20.51 2.98 0.24
CA GLN A 314 -21.14 1.82 0.87
C GLN A 314 -21.99 2.16 2.11
N LEU A 315 -22.12 3.44 2.49
CA LEU A 315 -22.91 3.85 3.65
C LEU A 315 -24.33 3.28 3.59
N ARG A 316 -24.70 2.59 4.66
CA ARG A 316 -26.07 2.17 4.95
C ARG A 316 -26.78 3.27 5.72
N LEU A 317 -28.11 3.23 5.72
CA LEU A 317 -28.88 4.17 6.53
C LEU A 317 -28.65 3.94 8.03
N GLY A 318 -28.45 2.69 8.44
CA GLY A 318 -28.06 2.32 9.81
C GLY A 318 -26.63 2.70 10.20
N ASP A 319 -25.81 3.19 9.27
CA ASP A 319 -24.47 3.72 9.60
C ASP A 319 -24.54 5.20 10.02
N ILE A 320 -25.72 5.83 9.99
CA ILE A 320 -25.92 7.22 10.41
C ILE A 320 -26.73 7.18 11.70
N LEU A 321 -26.02 7.26 12.81
CA LEU A 321 -26.54 7.04 14.16
C LEU A 321 -26.49 8.32 14.98
N THR A 322 -27.16 8.30 16.13
CA THR A 322 -27.15 9.40 17.10
C THR A 322 -26.61 8.88 18.43
N GLU A 323 -25.66 9.60 19.00
CA GLU A 323 -25.07 9.34 20.32
C GLU A 323 -24.98 10.67 21.07
N ASP A 324 -25.54 10.74 22.27
CA ASP A 324 -25.61 11.97 23.08
C ASP A 324 -26.17 13.19 22.32
N GLY A 325 -27.18 12.95 21.47
CA GLY A 325 -27.80 13.99 20.64
C GLY A 325 -26.97 14.42 19.42
N ILE A 326 -25.81 13.80 19.18
CA ILE A 326 -24.91 14.12 18.06
C ILE A 326 -25.02 13.04 16.99
N HIS A 327 -25.37 13.45 15.78
CA HIS A 327 -25.36 12.57 14.62
C HIS A 327 -23.93 12.26 14.18
N HIS A 328 -23.65 11.00 13.85
CA HIS A 328 -22.34 10.57 13.37
C HIS A 328 -22.44 9.46 12.32
N PHE A 329 -21.40 9.33 11.51
CA PHE A 329 -21.14 8.15 10.68
C PHE A 329 -20.46 7.07 11.53
N ALA A 330 -21.05 5.88 11.59
CA ALA A 330 -20.43 4.67 12.07
C ALA A 330 -19.76 3.94 10.90
N ILE A 331 -18.43 3.95 10.84
CA ILE A 331 -17.69 3.22 9.80
C ILE A 331 -17.49 1.80 10.30
N GLN A 332 -18.23 0.86 9.73
CA GLN A 332 -18.31 -0.50 10.24
C GLN A 332 -18.65 -1.52 9.14
N ASN A 333 -18.77 -2.79 9.54
CA ASN A 333 -19.18 -3.89 8.66
C ASN A 333 -20.11 -4.87 9.41
N GLU A 334 -21.21 -4.38 9.96
CA GLU A 334 -22.15 -5.18 10.76
C GLU A 334 -22.75 -6.35 9.97
N LEU A 335 -23.10 -6.11 8.70
CA LEU A 335 -23.79 -7.11 7.86
C LEU A 335 -22.84 -7.89 6.94
N GLY A 336 -21.52 -7.82 7.14
CA GLY A 336 -20.51 -8.54 6.34
C GLY A 336 -20.41 -8.11 4.86
N THR A 337 -21.19 -7.12 4.42
CA THR A 337 -21.31 -6.69 3.01
C THR A 337 -20.55 -5.39 2.71
N GLN A 338 -19.99 -4.75 3.72
CA GLN A 338 -19.14 -3.57 3.62
C GLN A 338 -17.67 -4.00 3.68
N PHE A 339 -16.80 -3.18 3.12
CA PHE A 339 -15.37 -3.44 3.08
C PHE A 339 -14.62 -2.37 3.87
N LEU A 340 -13.90 -2.83 4.88
CA LEU A 340 -13.00 -2.01 5.67
C LEU A 340 -11.56 -2.34 5.27
N LYS A 341 -10.75 -1.31 5.06
CA LYS A 341 -9.38 -1.49 4.54
C LYS A 341 -8.45 -2.08 5.61
N THR A 342 -8.68 -1.71 6.87
CA THR A 342 -7.88 -2.07 8.05
C THR A 342 -8.79 -2.19 9.27
N GLU A 343 -8.31 -2.81 10.34
CA GLU A 343 -9.01 -2.87 11.63
C GLU A 343 -9.32 -1.46 12.16
N ASN A 344 -8.33 -0.55 12.09
CA ASN A 344 -8.48 0.87 12.46
C ASN A 344 -9.43 1.66 11.55
N SER A 345 -10.06 1.03 10.55
CA SER A 345 -11.13 1.67 9.79
C SER A 345 -12.43 1.74 10.61
N VAL A 346 -12.62 0.86 11.60
CA VAL A 346 -13.78 0.91 12.51
C VAL A 346 -13.69 2.15 13.39
N ARG A 347 -14.62 3.10 13.20
CA ARG A 347 -14.60 4.39 13.92
C ARG A 347 -15.93 5.12 13.81
N LYS A 348 -16.13 6.07 14.71
CA LYS A 348 -17.23 7.03 14.65
C LYS A 348 -16.72 8.38 14.17
N VAL A 349 -17.45 9.05 13.29
CA VAL A 349 -17.12 10.39 12.77
C VAL A 349 -18.36 11.28 12.86
N PRO A 350 -18.37 12.31 13.73
CA PRO A 350 -19.50 13.23 13.84
C PRO A 350 -19.87 13.87 12.49
N LEU A 351 -21.15 14.12 12.26
CA LEU A 351 -21.61 14.90 11.12
C LEU A 351 -21.27 16.37 11.36
N HIS A 352 -20.53 16.94 10.41
CA HIS A 352 -20.32 18.38 10.35
C HIS A 352 -21.65 19.12 10.20
N SER A 353 -21.79 20.30 10.83
CA SER A 353 -23.03 21.10 10.75
C SER A 353 -23.44 21.39 9.30
N ALA A 354 -22.51 21.76 8.43
CA ALA A 354 -22.77 21.96 7.00
C ALA A 354 -23.43 20.75 6.29
N LEU A 355 -23.10 19.51 6.66
CA LEU A 355 -23.75 18.32 6.09
C LEU A 355 -25.20 18.17 6.57
N ILE A 356 -25.47 18.59 7.81
CA ILE A 356 -26.82 18.61 8.37
C ILE A 356 -27.65 19.69 7.66
N ASP A 357 -27.10 20.90 7.55
CA ASP A 357 -27.78 22.07 6.99
C ASP A 357 -28.17 21.86 5.52
N ILE A 358 -27.23 21.35 4.72
CA ILE A 358 -27.47 21.04 3.30
C ILE A 358 -28.49 19.91 3.11
N GLY A 359 -28.77 19.13 4.16
CA GLY A 359 -29.91 18.22 4.23
C GLY A 359 -29.56 16.74 4.13
N LEU A 360 -28.37 16.33 4.59
CA LEU A 360 -28.00 14.90 4.58
C LEU A 360 -29.04 14.05 5.33
N LEU A 361 -29.50 14.51 6.49
CA LEU A 361 -30.52 13.80 7.29
C LEU A 361 -31.88 13.74 6.58
N ARG A 362 -32.22 14.77 5.78
CA ARG A 362 -33.42 14.75 4.92
C ARG A 362 -33.31 13.68 3.84
N LEU A 363 -32.12 13.52 3.24
CA LEU A 363 -31.86 12.42 2.30
C LEU A 363 -31.97 11.05 2.97
N VAL A 364 -31.46 10.89 4.20
CA VAL A 364 -31.60 9.64 4.96
C VAL A 364 -33.07 9.30 5.17
N ALA A 365 -33.87 10.26 5.66
CA ALA A 365 -35.30 10.08 5.87
C ALA A 365 -36.04 9.73 4.56
N LEU A 366 -35.69 10.38 3.45
CA LEU A 366 -36.23 10.05 2.12
C LEU A 366 -35.89 8.61 1.71
N ARG A 367 -34.66 8.16 1.94
CA ARG A 367 -34.27 6.78 1.60
C ARG A 367 -34.97 5.75 2.50
N GLN A 368 -35.21 6.09 3.78
CA GLN A 368 -36.01 5.26 4.68
C GLN A 368 -37.45 5.14 4.21
N SER A 369 -38.10 6.26 3.82
CA SER A 369 -39.49 6.22 3.33
C SER A 369 -39.64 5.48 2.00
N GLN A 370 -38.57 5.41 1.21
CA GLN A 370 -38.48 4.60 -0.01
C GLN A 370 -38.15 3.13 0.24
N GLY A 371 -37.98 2.70 1.50
CA GLY A 371 -37.62 1.31 1.85
C GLY A 371 -36.20 0.91 1.43
N MET A 372 -35.31 1.90 1.21
CA MET A 372 -33.93 1.65 0.80
C MET A 372 -33.07 1.34 2.03
N ASN A 373 -32.01 0.54 1.85
CA ASN A 373 -31.07 0.19 2.92
C ASN A 373 -29.74 0.96 2.84
N ARG A 374 -29.46 1.62 1.72
CA ARG A 374 -28.21 2.33 1.43
C ARG A 374 -28.49 3.79 1.11
N LEU A 375 -27.53 4.64 1.44
CA LEU A 375 -27.59 6.05 1.07
C LEU A 375 -27.55 6.22 -0.46
N PHE A 376 -26.71 5.41 -1.13
CA PHE A 376 -26.55 5.35 -2.58
C PHE A 376 -26.97 3.97 -3.14
N PRO A 377 -28.28 3.71 -3.32
CA PRO A 377 -28.76 2.39 -3.73
C PRO A 377 -28.38 2.01 -5.18
N ASN A 378 -28.23 3.00 -6.06
CA ASN A 378 -28.08 2.77 -7.50
C ASN A 378 -26.62 2.63 -7.97
N ILE A 379 -25.64 2.65 -7.06
CA ILE A 379 -24.23 2.52 -7.45
C ILE A 379 -23.82 1.06 -7.61
N SER A 380 -23.35 0.72 -8.81
CA SER A 380 -22.89 -0.62 -9.14
C SER A 380 -21.41 -0.84 -8.82
N ARG A 381 -21.07 -2.04 -8.37
CA ARG A 381 -19.68 -2.47 -8.21
C ARG A 381 -19.00 -2.57 -9.57
N SER A 382 -17.75 -2.15 -9.65
CA SER A 382 -16.97 -2.24 -10.89
C SER A 382 -16.67 -3.70 -11.24
N LYS A 383 -16.87 -4.08 -12.51
CA LYS A 383 -16.58 -5.46 -13.00
C LYS A 383 -15.14 -5.90 -12.73
N SER A 384 -14.20 -4.96 -12.73
CA SER A 384 -12.77 -5.27 -12.64
C SER A 384 -12.22 -5.42 -11.21
N LYS A 385 -12.81 -4.74 -10.21
CA LYS A 385 -12.30 -4.73 -8.83
C LYS A 385 -13.34 -5.15 -7.79
N GLY A 386 -14.62 -5.27 -8.17
CA GLY A 386 -15.72 -5.53 -7.25
C GLY A 386 -16.00 -4.38 -6.27
N THR A 387 -15.38 -3.20 -6.45
CA THR A 387 -15.56 -2.04 -5.58
C THR A 387 -16.53 -1.02 -6.17
N LEU A 388 -17.26 -0.28 -5.32
CA LEU A 388 -18.17 0.80 -5.71
C LEU A 388 -17.39 2.02 -6.22
N SER A 389 -16.25 2.30 -5.60
CA SER A 389 -15.30 3.36 -5.97
C SER A 389 -14.71 3.21 -7.38
N GLY A 390 -14.68 2.00 -7.94
CA GLY A 390 -14.02 1.74 -9.22
C GLY A 390 -14.64 2.50 -10.40
N THR A 391 -15.97 2.64 -10.41
CA THR A 391 -16.68 3.43 -11.43
C THR A 391 -16.77 4.90 -11.02
N PHE A 392 -17.09 5.15 -9.75
CA PHE A 392 -17.26 6.51 -9.26
C PHE A 392 -16.01 7.38 -9.40
N SER A 393 -14.82 6.84 -9.11
CA SER A 393 -13.55 7.56 -9.27
C SER A 393 -13.33 8.08 -10.70
N LYS A 394 -13.76 7.32 -11.71
CA LYS A 394 -13.69 7.74 -13.12
C LYS A 394 -14.71 8.82 -13.43
N ASN A 395 -15.94 8.69 -12.92
CA ASN A 395 -16.99 9.69 -13.10
C ASN A 395 -16.59 11.03 -12.48
N PHE A 396 -16.06 11.00 -11.26
CA PHE A 396 -15.54 12.20 -10.59
C PHE A 396 -14.36 12.81 -11.36
N ALA A 397 -13.39 11.99 -11.77
CA ALA A 397 -12.25 12.46 -12.57
C ALA A 397 -12.67 13.06 -13.92
N TYR A 398 -13.69 12.49 -14.58
CA TYR A 398 -14.27 13.04 -15.79
C TYR A 398 -15.00 14.37 -15.51
N TYR A 399 -15.78 14.42 -14.43
CA TYR A 399 -16.48 15.62 -14.00
C TYR A 399 -15.52 16.79 -13.83
N ILE A 400 -14.48 16.66 -13.00
CA ILE A 400 -13.52 17.76 -12.77
C ILE A 400 -12.71 18.10 -14.03
N SER A 401 -12.36 17.12 -14.88
CA SER A 401 -11.64 17.36 -16.14
C SER A 401 -12.47 18.18 -17.12
N SER A 402 -13.74 17.82 -17.29
CA SER A 402 -14.62 18.45 -18.29
C SER A 402 -15.05 19.88 -17.93
N ARG A 403 -14.88 20.30 -16.67
CA ARG A 403 -15.07 21.69 -16.22
C ARG A 403 -13.75 22.48 -16.12
N GLY A 404 -12.62 21.90 -16.51
CA GLY A 404 -11.31 22.56 -16.37
C GLY A 404 -10.84 22.73 -14.93
N ILE A 405 -11.45 22.03 -13.97
CA ILE A 405 -11.10 22.11 -12.53
C ILE A 405 -9.86 21.27 -12.22
N LYS A 406 -9.62 20.21 -13.00
CA LYS A 406 -8.61 19.19 -12.71
C LYS A 406 -7.20 19.75 -12.72
N GLU A 407 -6.46 19.47 -11.65
CA GLU A 407 -5.02 19.68 -11.57
C GLU A 407 -4.29 18.42 -11.10
N ASP A 408 -2.97 18.43 -11.28
CA ASP A 408 -2.09 17.38 -10.80
C ASP A 408 -2.16 17.27 -9.28
N GLY A 409 -2.54 16.08 -8.80
CA GLY A 409 -2.68 15.79 -7.36
C GLY A 409 -4.08 16.04 -6.79
N LEU A 410 -4.99 16.70 -7.52
CA LEU A 410 -6.38 16.96 -7.11
C LEU A 410 -7.34 15.85 -7.57
N ASP A 411 -7.18 14.65 -6.99
CA ASP A 411 -8.14 13.57 -7.14
C ASP A 411 -9.18 13.57 -6.00
N PHE A 412 -10.14 12.64 -6.04
CA PHE A 412 -11.14 12.55 -4.96
C PHE A 412 -10.50 12.32 -3.59
N HIS A 413 -9.39 11.57 -3.52
CA HIS A 413 -8.74 11.29 -2.23
C HIS A 413 -8.01 12.52 -1.69
N ALA A 414 -7.72 13.52 -2.53
CA ALA A 414 -7.23 14.81 -2.08
C ALA A 414 -8.24 15.54 -1.20
N LEU A 415 -9.56 15.31 -1.33
CA LEU A 415 -10.57 15.90 -0.43
C LEU A 415 -10.36 15.40 1.01
N ARG A 416 -10.04 14.12 1.16
CA ARG A 416 -9.69 13.53 2.45
C ARG A 416 -8.33 14.02 2.97
N THR A 417 -7.35 14.26 2.09
CA THR A 417 -6.10 14.95 2.48
C THR A 417 -6.39 16.38 2.96
N ASP A 418 -7.33 17.07 2.32
CA ASP A 418 -7.76 18.41 2.68
C ASP A 418 -8.42 18.44 4.05
N PHE A 419 -9.34 17.51 4.35
CA PHE A 419 -9.92 17.33 5.68
C PHE A 419 -8.84 17.22 6.77
N LEU A 420 -7.83 16.36 6.58
CA LEU A 420 -6.71 16.24 7.51
C LEU A 420 -5.92 17.55 7.64
N THR A 421 -5.71 18.25 6.53
CA THR A 421 -4.96 19.51 6.49
C THR A 421 -5.72 20.62 7.22
N ARG A 422 -7.05 20.72 7.06
CA ARG A 422 -7.92 21.67 7.77
C ARG A 422 -7.95 21.39 9.27
N LEU A 423 -8.11 20.13 9.68
CA LEU A 423 -7.99 19.76 11.11
C LEU A 423 -6.62 20.12 11.69
N THR A 424 -5.55 19.95 10.90
CA THR A 424 -4.20 20.35 11.31
C THR A 424 -4.11 21.85 11.56
N ARG A 425 -4.62 22.65 10.61
CA ARG A 425 -4.63 24.13 10.72
C ARG A 425 -5.53 24.62 11.85
N ALA A 426 -6.60 23.89 12.16
CA ALA A 426 -7.52 24.15 13.27
C ALA A 426 -7.00 23.71 14.65
N GLY A 427 -5.73 23.29 14.75
CA GLY A 427 -5.09 22.91 16.01
C GLY A 427 -5.63 21.62 16.63
N VAL A 428 -6.23 20.72 15.84
CA VAL A 428 -6.76 19.45 16.35
C VAL A 428 -5.60 18.49 16.68
N PRO A 429 -5.57 17.86 17.88
CA PRO A 429 -4.48 16.97 18.27
C PRO A 429 -4.25 15.80 17.31
N ASP A 430 -3.00 15.34 17.19
CA ASP A 430 -2.59 14.32 16.22
C ASP A 430 -3.34 12.99 16.38
N HIS A 431 -3.48 12.51 17.62
CA HIS A 431 -4.18 11.26 17.89
C HIS A 431 -5.67 11.33 17.52
N ILE A 432 -6.33 12.49 17.70
CA ILE A 432 -7.71 12.72 17.27
C ILE A 432 -7.83 12.72 15.75
N ARG A 433 -6.94 13.46 15.06
CA ARG A 433 -6.90 13.47 13.59
C ARG A 433 -6.70 12.05 13.03
N LYS A 434 -5.77 11.28 13.59
CA LYS A 434 -5.53 9.88 13.22
C LYS A 434 -6.77 9.01 13.48
N GLY A 435 -7.43 9.20 14.62
CA GLY A 435 -8.68 8.52 14.97
C GLY A 435 -9.79 8.79 13.96
N LEU A 436 -10.09 10.07 13.66
CA LEU A 436 -11.09 10.47 12.65
C LEU A 436 -10.76 9.95 11.25
N MET A 437 -9.47 9.88 10.92
CA MET A 437 -9.01 9.33 9.65
C MET A 437 -9.04 7.79 9.64
N GLY A 438 -9.05 7.11 10.78
CA GLY A 438 -8.83 5.66 10.81
C GLY A 438 -7.42 5.29 10.31
N HIS A 439 -6.43 6.00 10.84
CA HIS A 439 -5.00 5.72 10.69
C HIS A 439 -4.47 5.09 11.98
N ASP A 440 -3.44 4.26 11.86
CA ASP A 440 -2.80 3.63 13.01
C ASP A 440 -2.20 4.69 13.94
N GLN A 441 -2.39 4.51 15.25
CA GLN A 441 -1.75 5.33 16.26
C GLN A 441 -0.29 4.89 16.37
N THR A 442 0.63 5.76 15.97
CA THR A 442 2.07 5.46 15.99
C THR A 442 2.70 5.62 17.37
N ASP A 443 2.03 6.32 18.29
CA ASP A 443 2.51 6.54 19.65
C ASP A 443 1.98 5.43 20.56
N VAL A 444 2.89 4.75 21.26
CA VAL A 444 2.61 3.67 22.21
C VAL A 444 1.66 4.13 23.32
N THR A 445 1.72 5.41 23.71
CA THR A 445 0.88 6.00 24.75
C THR A 445 -0.58 6.07 24.27
N HIS A 446 -0.80 6.61 23.08
CA HIS A 446 -2.15 6.70 22.52
C HIS A 446 -2.70 5.35 22.07
N ALA A 447 -1.83 4.44 21.61
CA ALA A 447 -2.23 3.08 21.25
C ALA A 447 -2.72 2.27 22.47
N ASN A 448 -2.17 2.51 23.67
CA ASN A 448 -2.47 1.71 24.86
C ASN A 448 -3.42 2.38 25.86
N TYR A 449 -3.36 3.71 26.04
CA TYR A 449 -4.07 4.43 27.10
C TYR A 449 -5.31 5.21 26.62
N PHE A 450 -5.44 5.48 25.31
CA PHE A 450 -6.60 6.18 24.74
C PHE A 450 -7.66 5.22 24.19
N ARG A 451 -7.82 4.04 24.80
CA ARG A 451 -8.77 3.00 24.33
C ARG A 451 -10.24 3.42 24.42
N ALA A 452 -10.57 4.28 25.39
CA ALA A 452 -11.92 4.82 25.53
C ALA A 452 -12.29 5.79 24.40
N GLY A 453 -11.30 6.25 23.63
CA GLY A 453 -11.50 7.26 22.60
C GLY A 453 -11.76 8.66 23.18
N GLU A 454 -12.14 9.57 22.30
CA GLU A 454 -12.55 10.92 22.64
C GLU A 454 -14.08 10.98 22.71
N THR A 455 -14.63 11.90 23.52
CA THR A 455 -16.09 12.06 23.61
C THR A 455 -16.68 12.53 22.28
N MET A 456 -17.92 12.10 21.98
CA MET A 456 -18.61 12.53 20.76
C MET A 456 -18.75 14.05 20.66
N LEU A 457 -18.98 14.71 21.81
CA LEU A 457 -19.05 16.17 21.92
C LEU A 457 -17.75 16.85 21.50
N ASN A 458 -16.61 16.39 22.02
CA ASN A 458 -15.30 16.95 21.64
C ASN A 458 -14.99 16.67 20.18
N LEU A 459 -15.26 15.46 19.68
CA LEU A 459 -15.09 15.13 18.26
C LEU A 459 -15.93 16.05 17.37
N LYS A 460 -17.19 16.31 17.72
CA LYS A 460 -18.07 17.24 16.99
C LYS A 460 -17.47 18.64 16.98
N GLY A 461 -17.04 19.13 18.16
CA GLY A 461 -16.38 20.42 18.30
C GLY A 461 -15.04 20.55 17.55
N PHE A 462 -14.36 19.45 17.21
CA PHE A 462 -13.19 19.46 16.33
C PHE A 462 -13.57 19.42 14.85
N VAL A 463 -14.53 18.56 14.48
CA VAL A 463 -15.00 18.42 13.10
C VAL A 463 -15.59 19.75 12.62
N ASP A 464 -16.41 20.42 13.43
CA ASP A 464 -17.04 21.70 13.09
C ASP A 464 -16.08 22.89 12.94
N ARG A 465 -14.79 22.73 13.32
CA ARG A 465 -13.78 23.76 13.03
C ARG A 465 -13.39 23.80 11.55
N ILE A 466 -13.84 22.82 10.77
CA ILE A 466 -13.57 22.76 9.34
C ILE A 466 -14.46 23.78 8.64
N ASP A 467 -13.87 24.92 8.33
CA ASP A 467 -14.54 25.93 7.56
C ASP A 467 -14.21 25.78 6.07
N ILE A 468 -15.24 25.75 5.23
CA ILE A 468 -15.18 25.76 3.76
C ILE A 468 -16.26 26.75 3.33
N ASN A 469 -15.83 27.99 3.07
CA ASN A 469 -16.68 29.13 2.71
C ASN A 469 -17.57 28.88 1.49
#